data_AF-A0A2S9G1D5-F1
#
_entry.id   AF-A0A2S9G1D5-F1
#
_cell.length_a   1.000
_cell.length_b   1.000
_cell.length_c   1.000
_cell.angle_alpha   90.00
_cell.angle_beta   90.00
_cell.angle_gamma   90.00
#
_symmetry.space_group_name_H-M   'P 1'
#
loop_
_entity.id
_entity.type
_entity.pdbx_description
1 polymer ?
#
loop_
_entity_poly.entity_id
_entity_poly.type
_entity_poly.pdbx_seq_one_letter_code
_entity_poly.pdbx_strand_id
1 'polypeptide(L)' 'MGTDRPALVLLHGVTMSGAAWQEVTPLLMSDYDVRAPTSAGHRGGPPPRRRPATISDTVDAAERYLDDHGLDRPHLAG' A
#
# COMPACT_ATOMS: atom_id res chain seq x y z
N MET A 1 1.61 -25.03 13.56
CA MET A 1 2.45 -24.21 12.64
C MET A 1 1.56 -23.05 12.23
N GLY A 2 1.86 -21.84 12.71
CA GLY A 2 0.94 -20.70 12.57
C GLY A 2 0.65 -20.43 11.09
N THR A 3 -0.62 -20.39 10.72
CA THR A 3 -1.02 -20.01 9.37
C THR A 3 -0.81 -18.50 9.25
N ASP A 4 0.32 -18.10 8.70
CA ASP A 4 0.54 -16.69 8.39
C ASP A 4 -0.51 -16.28 7.36
N ARG A 5 -1.28 -15.23 7.65
CA ARG A 5 -2.35 -14.77 6.74
C ARG A 5 -1.71 -14.20 5.47
N PRO A 6 -2.24 -14.46 4.27
CA PRO A 6 -1.72 -13.85 3.05
C PRO A 6 -1.74 -12.33 3.16
N ALA A 7 -0.67 -11.68 2.71
CA ALA A 7 -0.60 -10.23 2.70
C ALA A 7 -1.51 -9.65 1.61
N LEU A 8 -2.27 -8.61 1.96
CA LEU A 8 -3.09 -7.83 1.05
C LEU A 8 -2.71 -6.36 1.15
N VAL A 9 -2.22 -5.78 0.07
CA VAL A 9 -1.91 -4.36 -0.02
C VAL A 9 -3.03 -3.62 -0.75
N LEU A 10 -3.62 -2.64 -0.06
CA LEU A 10 -4.70 -1.80 -0.56
C LEU A 10 -4.12 -0.46 -1.07
N LEU A 11 -4.15 -0.27 -2.38
CA LEU A 11 -3.68 0.93 -3.08
C LEU A 11 -4.85 1.91 -3.19
N HIS A 12 -4.68 3.15 -2.74
CA HIS A 12 -5.74 4.16 -2.82
C HIS A 12 -5.71 4.93 -4.15
N GLY A 13 -6.83 5.55 -4.51
CA GLY A 13 -6.95 6.38 -5.71
C GLY A 13 -6.25 7.74 -5.63
N VAL A 14 -6.31 8.47 -6.75
CA VAL A 14 -5.86 9.87 -6.87
C VAL A 14 -6.65 10.74 -5.89
N THR A 15 -5.97 11.73 -5.28
CA THR A 15 -6.46 12.62 -4.19
C THR A 15 -6.71 12.00 -2.81
N MET A 16 -6.48 10.70 -2.62
CA MET A 16 -6.74 10.00 -1.36
C MET A 16 -5.48 9.77 -0.51
N SER A 17 -5.60 8.96 0.54
CA SER A 17 -4.49 8.38 1.30
C SER A 17 -4.88 6.96 1.73
N GLY A 18 -4.00 6.26 2.44
CA GLY A 18 -4.32 4.94 3.02
C GLY A 18 -5.54 4.97 3.95
N ALA A 19 -5.91 6.15 4.48
CA ALA A 19 -7.10 6.32 5.31
C ALA A 19 -8.41 5.99 4.59
N ALA A 20 -8.44 6.00 3.24
CA ALA A 20 -9.61 5.58 2.46
C ALA A 20 -10.07 4.14 2.79
N TRP A 21 -9.17 3.31 3.32
CA TRP A 21 -9.43 1.91 3.63
C TRP A 21 -9.81 1.64 5.10
N GLN A 22 -10.02 2.68 5.92
CA GLN A 22 -10.30 2.52 7.36
C GLN A 22 -11.51 1.63 7.65
N GLU A 23 -12.61 1.80 6.91
CA GLU A 23 -13.83 1.01 7.09
C GLU A 23 -13.75 -0.39 6.47
N VAL A 24 -12.92 -0.57 5.44
CA VAL A 24 -12.76 -1.85 4.73
C VAL A 24 -11.79 -2.77 5.48
N THR A 25 -10.76 -2.21 6.11
CA THR A 25 -9.71 -2.98 6.79
C THR A 25 -10.28 -3.98 7.82
N PRO A 26 -11.19 -3.62 8.74
CA PRO A 26 -11.80 -4.56 9.69
C PRO A 26 -12.52 -5.75 9.05
N LEU A 27 -13.04 -5.59 7.83
CA LEU A 27 -13.77 -6.64 7.12
C LEU A 27 -12.85 -7.70 6.51
N LEU A 28 -11.55 -7.40 6.38
CA LEU A 28 -10.56 -8.25 5.70
C LEU A 28 -9.51 -8.81 6.66
N MET A 29 -9.37 -8.22 7.85
CA MET A 29 -8.35 -8.63 8.82
C MET A 29 -8.56 -10.05 9.37
N SER A 30 -9.73 -10.68 9.24
CA SER A 30 -9.87 -12.11 9.60
C SER A 30 -9.01 -13.01 8.72
N ASP A 31 -8.90 -12.67 7.43
CA ASP A 31 -8.38 -13.56 6.40
C ASP A 31 -7.02 -13.10 5.84
N TYR A 32 -6.70 -11.80 5.96
CA TYR A 32 -5.49 -11.20 5.39
C TYR A 32 -4.66 -10.42 6.41
N ASP A 33 -3.35 -10.35 6.18
CA ASP A 33 -2.49 -9.31 6.73
C ASP A 33 -2.66 -8.04 5.88
N VAL A 34 -3.61 -7.19 6.28
CA VAL A 34 -4.03 -6.02 5.51
C VAL A 34 -3.07 -4.86 5.71
N ARG A 35 -2.60 -4.28 4.60
CA ARG A 35 -1.68 -3.15 4.55
C ARG A 35 -2.25 -2.05 3.66
N ALA A 36 -2.43 -0.85 4.19
CA ALA A 36 -2.99 0.29 3.46
C ALA A 36 -2.02 1.48 3.45
N PRO A 37 -0.89 1.40 2.74
CA PRO A 37 0.09 2.47 2.71
C PRO A 37 -0.47 3.75 2.06
N THR A 38 0.07 4.90 2.45
CA THR A 38 -0.17 6.16 1.73
C THR A 38 0.94 6.37 0.71
N SER A 39 0.55 6.55 -0.56
CA SER A 39 1.46 6.70 -1.70
C SER A 39 2.34 7.95 -1.59
N ALA A 40 3.53 7.91 -2.20
CA ALA A 40 4.44 9.04 -2.21
C ALA A 40 3.79 10.28 -2.85
N GLY A 41 4.00 11.45 -2.24
CA GLY A 41 3.40 12.72 -2.67
C GLY A 41 1.97 12.97 -2.18
N HIS A 42 1.32 11.99 -1.54
CA HIS A 42 0.03 12.18 -0.89
C HIS A 42 0.20 12.58 0.58
N ARG A 43 -0.82 13.22 1.16
CA ARG A 43 -0.78 13.68 2.55
C ARG A 43 -0.63 12.49 3.51
N GLY A 44 0.46 12.47 4.27
CA GLY A 44 0.81 11.39 5.19
C GLY A 44 1.68 10.29 4.58
N GLY A 45 1.97 10.37 3.28
CA GLY A 45 2.94 9.51 2.60
C GLY A 45 4.34 10.14 2.52
N PRO A 46 5.33 9.39 2.02
CA PRO A 46 6.67 9.90 1.77
C PRO A 46 6.66 11.05 0.75
N PRO A 47 7.65 11.97 0.79
CA PRO A 47 7.79 12.97 -0.25
C PRO A 47 8.11 12.32 -1.62
N PRO A 48 7.68 12.91 -2.75
CA PRO A 48 8.06 12.40 -4.06
C PRO A 48 9.55 12.62 -4.29
N ARG A 49 10.25 11.65 -4.89
CA ARG A 49 11.70 11.72 -5.15
C ARG A 49 12.07 12.80 -6.18
N ARG A 50 11.14 13.16 -7.06
CA ARG A 50 11.31 14.20 -8.08
C ARG A 50 10.02 14.94 -8.37
N ARG A 51 10.15 16.09 -9.04
CA ARG A 51 9.03 16.91 -9.52
C ARG A 51 9.34 17.40 -10.94
N PRO A 52 8.44 17.25 -11.93
CA PRO A 52 7.17 16.53 -11.83
C PRO A 52 7.39 15.02 -11.61
N ALA A 53 6.47 14.39 -10.88
CA ALA A 53 6.43 12.94 -10.73
C ALA A 53 5.73 12.31 -11.93
N THR A 54 6.01 11.04 -12.18
CA THR A 54 5.40 10.19 -13.20
C THR A 54 4.80 8.95 -12.55
N ILE A 55 4.03 8.19 -13.33
CA ILE A 55 3.50 6.89 -12.89
C ILE A 55 4.63 5.93 -12.51
N SER A 56 5.75 5.91 -13.24
CA SER A 56 6.90 5.08 -12.86
C SER A 56 7.43 5.41 -11.46
N ASP A 57 7.46 6.68 -11.06
CA ASP A 57 7.90 7.02 -9.70
C ASP A 57 6.92 6.52 -8.62
N THR A 58 5.62 6.46 -8.95
CA THR A 58 4.61 5.85 -8.07
C THR A 58 4.80 4.35 -7.96
N VAL A 59 5.07 3.67 -9.08
CA VAL A 59 5.34 2.22 -9.11
C VAL A 59 6.62 1.91 -8.32
N ASP A 60 7.73 2.61 -8.58
CA ASP A 60 8.99 2.45 -7.85
C ASP A 60 8.84 2.66 -6.34
N ALA A 61 7.95 3.59 -5.93
CA ALA A 61 7.66 3.83 -4.53
C ALA A 61 6.83 2.70 -3.91
N ALA A 62 5.88 2.13 -4.65
CA ALA A 62 5.10 0.98 -4.23
C ALA A 62 5.99 -0.27 -4.12
N GLU A 63 6.83 -0.55 -5.11
CA GLU A 63 7.80 -1.65 -5.09
C GLU A 63 8.75 -1.54 -3.89
N ARG A 64 9.32 -0.35 -3.65
CA ARG A 64 10.17 -0.13 -2.47
C ARG A 64 9.43 -0.37 -1.16
N TYR A 65 8.15 0.02 -1.07
CA TYR A 65 7.33 -0.32 0.10
C TYR A 65 7.19 -1.84 0.28
N LEU A 66 7.00 -2.59 -0.81
CA LEU A 66 6.93 -4.05 -0.75
C LEU A 66 8.26 -4.64 -0.27
N ASP A 67 9.37 -4.22 -0.85
CA ASP A 67 10.72 -4.68 -0.50
C ASP A 67 11.06 -4.40 0.98
N ASP A 68 10.83 -3.16 1.44
CA ASP A 68 11.12 -2.72 2.80
C ASP A 68 10.30 -3.49 3.86
N HIS A 69 9.16 -4.08 3.47
CA HIS A 69 8.29 -4.86 4.34
C HIS A 69 8.37 -6.39 4.10
N GLY A 70 9.28 -6.85 3.22
CA GLY A 70 9.46 -8.26 2.92
C GLY A 70 8.26 -8.91 2.20
N LEU A 71 7.51 -8.13 1.42
CA LEU A 71 6.30 -8.57 0.71
C LEU A 71 6.64 -9.03 -0.71
N ASP A 72 7.10 -10.28 -0.85
CA ASP A 72 7.53 -10.82 -2.16
C ASP A 72 6.36 -10.95 -3.16
N ARG A 73 5.20 -11.47 -2.71
CA ARG A 73 4.03 -11.74 -3.58
C ARG A 73 2.69 -11.47 -2.90
N PRO A 74 2.41 -10.23 -2.46
CA PRO A 74 1.13 -9.89 -1.85
C PRO A 74 0.00 -9.91 -2.89
N HIS A 75 -1.24 -10.05 -2.41
CA HIS A 75 -2.39 -9.62 -3.19
C HIS A 75 -2.42 -8.09 -3.24
N LEU A 76 -2.81 -7.52 -4.39
CA LEU A 76 -2.96 -6.09 -4.59
C LEU A 76 -4.42 -5.79 -4.94
N ALA A 77 -5.00 -4.75 -4.35
CA ALA A 77 -6.31 -4.22 -4.70
C ALA A 77 -6.29 -2.68 -4.64
N GLY A 78 -6.99 -2.00 -5.55
CA GLY A 78 -7.06 -0.53 -5.59
C GLY A 78 -8.01 0.01 -6.64
#